data_AF-A0A430F610-F1
#
_entry.id   AF-A0A430F610-F1
#
_cell.length_a   1.000
_cell.length_b   1.000
_cell.length_c   1.000
_cell.angle_alpha   90.00
_cell.angle_beta   90.00
_cell.angle_gamma   90.00
#
_symmetry.space_group_name_H-M   'P 1'
#
loop_
_entity.id
_entity.type
_entity.pdbx_description
1 polymer ?
#
loop_
_entity_poly.entity_id
_entity_poly.type
_entity_poly.pdbx_seq_one_letter_code
_entity_poly.pdbx_strand_id
1 'polypeptide(L)'
;MTERSGSVKVPGGKLVRVTLAAGACLDGDFFADDDARAAIDAVENVIADAARELDMTLADAASADGGAMAGVAAPDDGFVPTADAVDDVDSVDADPRIRADEIHVKEDDDGDLRDADPRMRATENAVEAWYRRTVRRIDDVLGDRLIGANADAIALAALRAAAGDDGAARAFEERHTARVRRSWRAAQHPRTPSPICIGADEIRSRWAALRPHVVVDRPRMPEEQMALEPQWARQMADGERPPTIRVWHWAAPAVVCGRYQSIEDEVDVAAAHARGVHIVRRGTGGGAMFVEPADTITYSLYAPLWFADGLDAVQVYQLCDAWLLAALAECGVRACYAGLNDIAAVHDGGAGETVVGGKIGGAAQMRVPARDGGPGCLLHHVTLAYAIDAAAMGDVLITDPEKMSDKAVKSARRRVEPMTAQTTMTREEVIATMARVAASFGSQTSMRA
;
A
#
# COMPACT_ATOMS: atom_id res chain seq x y z
N MET A 1 13.44 36.98 8.29
CA MET A 1 13.43 35.58 8.72
C MET A 1 14.59 34.88 8.03
N THR A 2 15.29 33.99 8.72
CA THR A 2 16.31 33.14 8.10
C THR A 2 15.59 32.11 7.23
N GLU A 3 16.06 31.90 6.01
CA GLU A 3 15.56 30.83 5.15
C GLU A 3 15.93 29.47 5.78
N ARG A 4 14.94 28.59 5.95
CA ARG A 4 15.14 27.20 6.41
C ARG A 4 14.73 26.25 5.29
N SER A 5 15.43 25.15 5.09
CA SER A 5 15.06 24.16 4.08
C SER A 5 15.28 22.72 4.53
N GLY A 6 14.44 21.82 4.05
CA GLY A 6 14.48 20.39 4.29
C GLY A 6 14.20 19.63 3.01
N SER A 7 14.86 18.50 2.80
CA SER A 7 14.66 17.68 1.60
C SER A 7 14.64 16.19 1.91
N VAL A 8 13.84 15.43 1.17
CA VAL A 8 13.57 14.00 1.36
C VAL A 8 13.50 13.32 0.00
N LYS A 9 14.22 12.21 -0.16
CA LYS A 9 14.06 11.30 -1.30
C LYS A 9 13.54 9.96 -0.79
N VAL A 10 12.33 9.60 -1.18
CA VAL A 10 11.73 8.29 -0.90
C VAL A 10 12.31 7.22 -1.84
N PRO A 11 12.53 5.96 -1.39
CA PRO A 11 13.01 4.88 -2.26
C PRO A 11 12.08 4.65 -3.46
N GLY A 12 12.62 4.71 -4.68
CA GLY A 12 11.86 4.62 -5.95
C GLY A 12 11.09 5.88 -6.36
N GLY A 13 11.08 6.92 -5.51
CA GLY A 13 10.45 8.21 -5.78
C GLY A 13 11.46 9.33 -6.08
N LYS A 14 10.91 10.51 -6.39
CA LYS A 14 11.69 11.71 -6.73
C LYS A 14 12.15 12.45 -5.46
N LEU A 15 13.09 13.38 -5.62
CA LEU A 15 13.50 14.27 -4.54
C LEU A 15 12.39 15.32 -4.30
N VAL A 16 12.04 15.51 -3.04
CA VAL A 16 11.16 16.59 -2.56
C VAL A 16 11.97 17.53 -1.68
N ARG A 17 11.81 18.84 -1.84
CA ARG A 17 12.40 19.91 -1.03
C ARG A 17 11.30 20.87 -0.59
N VAL A 18 11.34 21.26 0.67
CA VAL A 18 10.52 22.33 1.23
C VAL A 18 11.45 23.43 1.73
N THR A 19 11.18 24.67 1.33
CA THR A 19 11.88 25.86 1.80
C THR A 19 10.89 26.78 2.51
N LEU A 20 11.26 27.28 3.69
CA LEU A 20 10.47 28.18 4.53
C LEU A 20 11.18 29.53 4.65
N ALA A 21 10.52 30.59 4.22
CA ALA A 21 11.01 31.97 4.29
C ALA A 21 9.90 32.93 4.77
N ALA A 22 9.38 33.79 3.89
CA ALA A 22 8.17 34.59 4.14
C ALA A 22 6.85 33.81 3.85
N GLY A 23 6.99 32.60 3.32
CA GLY A 23 5.96 31.59 3.07
C GLY A 23 6.66 30.23 2.94
N ALA A 24 5.96 29.21 2.43
CA ALA A 24 6.57 27.95 2.03
C ALA A 24 6.75 27.89 0.51
N CYS A 25 7.76 27.16 0.06
CA CYS A 25 7.97 26.78 -1.33
C CYS A 25 8.22 25.27 -1.41
N LEU A 26 7.54 24.59 -2.34
CA LEU A 26 7.69 23.17 -2.64
C LEU A 26 8.43 23.00 -3.96
N ASP A 27 9.58 22.34 -3.92
CA ASP A 27 10.50 22.15 -5.04
C ASP A 27 10.91 20.67 -5.15
N GLY A 28 11.31 20.22 -6.34
CA GLY A 28 11.73 18.83 -6.53
C GLY A 28 11.57 18.29 -7.95
N ASP A 29 12.04 17.06 -8.15
CA ASP A 29 12.11 16.40 -9.46
C ASP A 29 10.81 15.68 -9.84
N PHE A 30 9.67 16.07 -9.25
CA PHE A 30 8.36 15.44 -9.46
C PHE A 30 7.63 16.02 -10.68
N PHE A 31 6.84 15.18 -11.35
CA PHE A 31 6.03 15.64 -12.48
C PHE A 31 4.68 16.16 -12.00
N ALA A 32 4.28 17.25 -12.63
CA ALA A 32 3.05 17.99 -12.39
C ALA A 32 2.12 17.73 -13.59
N ASP A 33 0.93 17.20 -13.35
CA ASP A 33 -0.12 17.11 -14.39
C ASP A 33 -0.67 18.52 -14.72
N ASP A 34 -1.47 18.68 -15.79
CA ASP A 34 -1.78 19.97 -16.43
C ASP A 34 -2.38 21.08 -15.51
N ASP A 35 -2.85 20.74 -14.31
CA ASP A 35 -3.44 21.66 -13.32
C ASP A 35 -2.64 21.75 -11.99
N ALA A 36 -1.45 21.15 -11.94
CA ALA A 36 -0.72 20.92 -10.69
C ALA A 36 -0.21 22.19 -10.00
N ARG A 37 -0.13 23.34 -10.67
CA ARG A 37 0.29 24.59 -10.01
C ARG A 37 -0.67 25.01 -8.90
N ALA A 38 -1.98 24.93 -9.13
CA ALA A 38 -2.96 25.23 -8.09
C ALA A 38 -2.90 24.22 -6.92
N ALA A 39 -2.48 22.98 -7.18
CA ALA A 39 -2.24 21.98 -6.14
C ALA A 39 -0.96 22.25 -5.36
N ILE A 40 0.13 22.65 -6.02
CA ILE A 40 1.38 23.08 -5.38
C ILE A 40 1.10 24.31 -4.50
N ASP A 41 0.45 25.35 -5.03
CA ASP A 41 0.07 26.55 -4.26
C ASP A 41 -0.77 26.16 -3.02
N ALA A 42 -1.72 25.23 -3.14
CA ALA A 42 -2.52 24.73 -2.01
C ALA A 42 -1.68 23.96 -0.97
N VAL A 43 -0.76 23.10 -1.42
CA VAL A 43 0.18 22.37 -0.55
C VAL A 43 1.14 23.32 0.15
N GLU A 44 1.67 24.34 -0.53
CA GLU A 44 2.53 25.37 0.05
C GLU A 44 1.82 26.15 1.16
N ASN A 45 0.55 26.51 0.98
CA ASN A 45 -0.26 27.12 2.05
C ASN A 45 -0.41 26.18 3.27
N VAL A 46 -0.68 24.89 3.04
CA VAL A 46 -0.74 23.88 4.12
C VAL A 46 0.60 23.75 4.85
N ILE A 47 1.73 23.75 4.13
CA ILE A 47 3.07 23.68 4.71
C ILE A 47 3.37 24.94 5.54
N ALA A 48 3.04 26.12 5.04
CA ALA A 48 3.28 27.39 5.73
C ALA A 48 2.48 27.52 7.04
N ASP A 49 1.27 26.97 7.08
CA ASP A 49 0.47 26.84 8.30
C ASP A 49 1.07 25.81 9.26
N ALA A 50 1.35 24.59 8.75
CA ALA A 50 1.89 23.50 9.55
C ALA A 50 3.24 23.85 10.18
N ALA A 51 4.14 24.53 9.47
CA ALA A 51 5.40 25.00 10.01
C ALA A 51 5.23 25.94 11.22
N ARG A 52 4.21 26.82 11.20
CA ARG A 52 3.89 27.71 12.32
C ARG A 52 3.31 26.95 13.51
N GLU A 53 2.45 25.96 13.26
CA GLU A 53 1.96 25.04 14.31
C GLU A 53 3.10 24.27 14.99
N LEU A 54 4.11 23.84 14.22
CA LEU A 54 5.26 23.11 14.77
C LEU A 54 6.21 24.02 15.56
N ASP A 55 6.52 25.22 15.04
CA ASP A 55 7.34 26.21 15.75
C ASP A 55 6.73 26.52 17.14
N MET A 56 5.39 26.65 17.23
CA MET A 56 4.69 26.78 18.51
C MET A 56 4.80 25.53 19.39
N THR A 57 4.57 24.35 18.82
CA THR A 57 4.61 23.06 19.54
C THR A 57 5.98 22.81 20.19
N LEU A 58 7.08 23.12 19.48
CA LEU A 58 8.44 23.00 19.99
C LEU A 58 8.77 24.10 21.01
N ALA A 59 8.29 25.33 20.82
CA ALA A 59 8.47 26.42 21.76
C ALA A 59 7.74 26.19 23.10
N ASP A 60 6.53 25.64 23.07
CA ASP A 60 5.77 25.29 24.28
C ASP A 60 6.49 24.17 25.06
N ALA A 61 7.00 23.15 24.36
CA ALA A 61 7.80 22.09 24.97
C ALA A 61 9.09 22.61 25.62
N ALA A 62 9.79 23.55 24.98
CA ALA A 62 10.98 24.20 25.53
C ALA A 62 10.66 25.17 26.69
N SER A 63 9.45 25.74 26.74
CA SER A 63 9.04 26.72 27.77
C SER A 63 8.55 26.07 29.06
N ALA A 64 8.28 24.77 29.07
CA ALA A 64 7.83 24.00 30.23
C ALA A 64 8.90 23.82 31.34
N ASP A 65 10.07 24.44 31.21
CA ASP A 65 11.22 24.29 32.11
C ASP A 65 11.16 25.16 33.39
N GLY A 66 10.03 25.83 33.64
CA GLY A 66 9.89 26.88 34.65
C GLY A 66 9.11 26.55 35.93
N GLY A 67 8.55 25.34 36.09
CA GLY A 67 7.69 25.05 37.25
C GLY A 67 7.48 23.58 37.56
N ALA A 68 7.38 23.26 38.85
CA ALA A 68 6.93 21.94 39.30
C ALA A 68 5.47 21.72 38.86
N MET A 69 5.22 20.61 38.15
CA MET A 69 3.87 20.19 37.77
C MET A 69 3.08 19.75 39.02
N ALA A 70 2.43 20.72 39.68
CA ALA A 70 1.18 20.44 40.37
C ALA A 70 0.18 19.95 39.32
N GLY A 71 -0.48 18.82 39.59
CA GLY A 71 -1.25 18.11 38.57
C GLY A 71 -2.33 18.98 37.92
N VAL A 72 -2.23 19.12 36.59
CA VAL A 72 -3.39 19.53 35.79
C VAL A 72 -4.32 18.33 35.76
N ALA A 73 -5.49 18.47 36.40
CA ALA A 73 -6.51 17.44 36.40
C ALA A 73 -6.97 17.14 34.98
N ALA A 74 -7.19 15.86 34.69
CA ALA A 74 -8.06 15.48 33.57
C ALA A 74 -9.45 16.09 33.81
N PRO A 75 -10.21 16.45 32.75
CA PRO A 75 -11.63 16.71 32.90
C PRO A 75 -12.32 15.47 33.52
N ASP A 76 -13.23 15.74 34.45
CA ASP A 76 -13.84 14.75 35.34
C ASP A 76 -15.03 14.07 34.65
N ASP A 77 -14.72 13.15 33.72
CA ASP A 77 -15.72 12.31 33.03
C ASP A 77 -16.13 11.16 33.96
N GLY A 78 -16.98 11.49 34.94
CA GLY A 78 -17.37 10.58 36.01
C GLY A 78 -18.14 9.34 35.54
N PHE A 79 -17.47 8.18 35.52
CA PHE A 79 -18.11 6.87 35.48
C PHE A 79 -17.46 5.90 36.50
N VAL A 80 -18.27 5.38 37.43
CA VAL A 80 -17.86 4.42 38.45
C VAL A 80 -18.18 3.01 37.96
N PRO A 81 -17.26 2.03 38.05
CA PRO A 81 -17.54 0.68 37.58
C PRO A 81 -18.46 -0.06 38.56
N THR A 82 -19.59 -0.56 38.06
CA THR A 82 -20.36 -1.63 38.70
C THR A 82 -20.48 -2.81 37.74
N ALA A 83 -20.36 -4.01 38.31
CA ALA A 83 -20.50 -5.27 37.58
C ALA A 83 -21.96 -5.55 37.16
N ASP A 84 -22.10 -6.62 36.38
CA ASP A 84 -23.33 -7.34 36.02
C ASP A 84 -24.19 -6.82 34.85
N ALA A 85 -23.97 -7.50 33.71
CA ALA A 85 -24.98 -8.12 32.83
C ALA A 85 -25.85 -7.32 31.83
N VAL A 86 -25.98 -7.95 30.65
CA VAL A 86 -27.00 -7.92 29.57
C VAL A 86 -27.27 -6.66 28.70
N ASP A 87 -27.16 -6.94 27.39
CA ASP A 87 -27.97 -6.53 26.21
C ASP A 87 -28.01 -5.09 25.64
N ASP A 88 -27.91 -5.10 24.30
CA ASP A 88 -28.38 -4.20 23.23
C ASP A 88 -27.94 -2.72 23.08
N VAL A 89 -27.22 -2.49 21.97
CA VAL A 89 -27.49 -1.54 20.86
C VAL A 89 -27.81 -0.06 21.20
N ASP A 90 -26.89 0.86 20.88
CA ASP A 90 -26.95 1.64 19.60
C ASP A 90 -25.71 2.53 19.36
N SER A 91 -25.51 2.95 18.09
CA SER A 91 -24.68 4.03 17.48
C SER A 91 -23.87 5.03 18.35
N VAL A 92 -22.77 5.70 17.95
CA VAL A 92 -22.06 6.05 16.68
C VAL A 92 -20.57 6.34 17.06
N ASP A 93 -19.57 6.62 16.20
CA ASP A 93 -19.43 6.86 14.75
C ASP A 93 -18.02 6.46 14.28
N ALA A 94 -17.81 6.11 13.00
CA ALA A 94 -16.48 5.89 12.41
C ALA A 94 -16.48 5.75 10.86
N ASP A 95 -15.90 6.72 10.14
CA ASP A 95 -15.59 6.67 8.70
C ASP A 95 -14.53 7.76 8.34
N PRO A 96 -14.04 7.87 7.08
CA PRO A 96 -13.36 6.89 6.24
C PRO A 96 -11.82 7.10 6.23
N ARG A 97 -11.15 6.28 5.39
CA ARG A 97 -9.73 6.35 5.00
C ARG A 97 -8.78 5.74 6.04
N ILE A 98 -8.41 4.48 5.78
CA ILE A 98 -7.40 3.74 6.56
C ILE A 98 -6.13 4.56 6.67
N ARG A 99 -5.73 4.78 7.92
CA ARG A 99 -4.52 5.48 8.31
C ARG A 99 -3.33 4.55 8.13
N ALA A 100 -2.12 5.10 8.02
CA ALA A 100 -0.87 4.34 8.12
C ALA A 100 -0.60 3.77 9.54
N ASP A 101 -1.66 3.58 10.33
CA ASP A 101 -1.67 3.25 11.75
C ASP A 101 -2.11 1.78 11.99
N GLU A 102 -2.64 1.09 10.96
CA GLU A 102 -3.13 -0.31 11.03
C GLU A 102 -2.15 -1.33 10.44
N ILE A 103 -0.89 -1.21 10.84
CA ILE A 103 -0.03 -2.39 11.02
C ILE A 103 0.26 -2.51 12.51
N HIS A 104 -0.68 -3.14 13.25
CA HIS A 104 -0.37 -3.70 14.56
C HIS A 104 0.53 -4.94 14.37
N VAL A 105 1.81 -4.69 14.05
CA VAL A 105 2.85 -5.65 14.42
C VAL A 105 2.79 -5.73 15.94
N LYS A 106 2.74 -6.95 16.50
CA LYS A 106 2.93 -7.14 17.93
C LYS A 106 4.15 -6.35 18.41
N GLU A 107 4.03 -5.74 19.59
CA GLU A 107 5.13 -5.08 20.30
C GLU A 107 6.14 -6.12 20.86
N ASP A 108 6.68 -6.95 19.98
CA ASP A 108 7.74 -7.90 20.29
C ASP A 108 9.10 -7.26 19.93
N ASP A 109 9.90 -7.04 20.97
CA ASP A 109 11.26 -6.48 21.00
C ASP A 109 11.40 -4.95 20.76
N ASP A 110 10.96 -4.21 21.80
CA ASP A 110 11.36 -2.84 22.11
C ASP A 110 12.84 -2.79 22.57
N GLY A 111 13.73 -3.14 21.64
CA GLY A 111 15.17 -3.08 21.81
C GLY A 111 15.63 -1.63 22.05
N ASP A 112 16.05 -1.35 23.28
CA ASP A 112 16.80 -0.17 23.72
C ASP A 112 16.01 1.14 23.97
N LEU A 113 14.73 1.06 24.38
CA LEU A 113 13.86 2.24 24.60
C LEU A 113 13.49 2.58 26.06
N ARG A 114 13.97 1.84 27.07
CA ARG A 114 13.52 2.06 28.48
C ARG A 114 14.04 3.33 29.17
N ASP A 115 15.02 4.02 28.60
CA ASP A 115 15.71 5.17 29.22
C ASP A 115 15.41 6.56 28.60
N ALA A 116 14.49 6.67 27.63
CA ALA A 116 14.15 7.98 27.04
C ALA A 116 13.33 8.87 28.00
N ASP A 117 13.80 10.10 28.25
CA ASP A 117 13.17 11.13 29.09
C ASP A 117 11.66 11.28 28.78
N PRO A 118 10.76 11.19 29.78
CA PRO A 118 9.32 11.44 29.61
C PRO A 118 8.98 12.73 28.87
N ARG A 119 9.78 13.80 29.03
CA ARG A 119 9.62 15.08 28.30
C ARG A 119 9.93 14.92 26.82
N MET A 120 11.04 14.24 26.49
CA MET A 120 11.41 13.94 25.10
C MET A 120 10.29 13.13 24.41
N ARG A 121 9.78 12.09 25.07
CA ARG A 121 8.64 11.28 24.59
C ARG A 121 7.36 12.13 24.39
N ALA A 122 7.06 13.07 25.29
CA ALA A 122 5.91 13.94 25.15
C ALA A 122 6.02 14.88 23.94
N THR A 123 7.17 15.53 23.75
CA THR A 123 7.45 16.40 22.59
C THR A 123 7.38 15.61 21.28
N GLU A 124 7.98 14.43 21.26
CA GLU A 124 8.04 13.53 20.11
C GLU A 124 6.66 12.98 19.72
N ASN A 125 5.79 12.67 20.70
CA ASN A 125 4.38 12.35 20.45
C ASN A 125 3.61 13.54 19.85
N ALA A 126 3.91 14.77 20.29
CA ALA A 126 3.36 15.98 19.70
C ALA A 126 3.85 16.21 18.26
N VAL A 127 5.13 15.93 17.96
CA VAL A 127 5.65 15.91 16.58
C VAL A 127 4.95 14.84 15.74
N GLU A 128 4.72 13.63 16.25
CA GLU A 128 3.98 12.59 15.52
C GLU A 128 2.52 13.00 15.24
N ALA A 129 1.84 13.62 16.21
CA ALA A 129 0.49 14.14 16.04
C ALA A 129 0.43 15.27 14.98
N TRP A 130 1.41 16.18 15.01
CA TRP A 130 1.59 17.21 13.98
C TRP A 130 1.85 16.61 12.60
N TYR A 131 2.73 15.59 12.51
CA TYR A 131 3.06 14.90 11.27
C TYR A 131 1.81 14.27 10.65
N ARG A 132 1.07 13.46 11.43
CA ARG A 132 -0.15 12.78 10.97
C ARG A 132 -1.23 13.77 10.51
N ARG A 133 -1.34 14.95 11.16
CA ARG A 133 -2.25 16.03 10.74
C ARG A 133 -1.80 16.67 9.43
N THR A 134 -0.50 16.95 9.30
CA THR A 134 0.09 17.60 8.13
C THR A 134 0.00 16.73 6.88
N VAL A 135 0.31 15.43 6.99
CA VAL A 135 0.12 14.45 5.91
C VAL A 135 -1.32 14.47 5.39
N ARG A 136 -2.34 14.42 6.26
CA ARG A 136 -3.75 14.46 5.84
C ARG A 136 -4.11 15.75 5.10
N ARG A 137 -3.72 16.91 5.64
CA ARG A 137 -3.99 18.22 5.02
C ARG A 137 -3.34 18.36 3.64
N ILE A 138 -2.13 17.81 3.47
CA ILE A 138 -1.46 17.76 2.17
C ILE A 138 -2.22 16.83 1.22
N ASP A 139 -2.54 15.61 1.64
CA ASP A 139 -3.26 14.62 0.83
C ASP A 139 -4.63 15.12 0.35
N ASP A 140 -5.38 15.82 1.22
CA ASP A 140 -6.70 16.41 0.92
C ASP A 140 -6.65 17.44 -0.24
N VAL A 141 -5.55 18.18 -0.40
CA VAL A 141 -5.38 19.19 -1.48
C VAL A 141 -4.58 18.66 -2.68
N LEU A 142 -3.67 17.73 -2.43
CA LEU A 142 -2.77 17.14 -3.42
C LEU A 142 -3.49 16.10 -4.29
N GLY A 143 -4.18 15.16 -3.65
CA GLY A 143 -4.77 13.99 -4.30
C GLY A 143 -3.75 13.25 -5.17
N ASP A 144 -4.09 13.08 -6.45
CA ASP A 144 -3.34 12.28 -7.42
C ASP A 144 -2.42 13.13 -8.32
N ARG A 145 -2.26 14.44 -8.04
CA ARG A 145 -1.75 15.44 -8.99
C ARG A 145 -0.22 15.58 -9.10
N LEU A 146 0.55 15.07 -8.15
CA LEU A 146 2.02 15.02 -8.24
C LEU A 146 2.51 13.58 -8.40
N ILE A 147 3.34 13.37 -9.42
CA ILE A 147 3.94 12.09 -9.76
C ILE A 147 5.37 12.05 -9.22
N GLY A 148 5.67 11.05 -8.39
CA GLY A 148 6.99 10.85 -7.78
C GLY A 148 7.15 11.48 -6.39
N ALA A 149 6.17 12.24 -5.92
CA ALA A 149 6.07 12.76 -4.57
C ALA A 149 4.78 12.28 -3.89
N ASN A 150 4.74 12.25 -2.56
CA ASN A 150 3.54 11.94 -1.77
C ASN A 150 3.49 12.81 -0.50
N ALA A 151 2.32 12.81 0.17
CA ALA A 151 2.11 13.63 1.35
C ALA A 151 3.10 13.34 2.49
N ASP A 152 3.51 12.08 2.70
CA ASP A 152 4.56 11.71 3.66
C ASP A 152 5.91 12.36 3.36
N ALA A 153 6.41 12.26 2.12
CA ALA A 153 7.69 12.85 1.72
C ALA A 153 7.69 14.38 1.85
N ILE A 154 6.55 15.02 1.52
CA ILE A 154 6.36 16.47 1.67
C ILE A 154 6.31 16.87 3.15
N ALA A 155 5.58 16.12 4.00
CA ALA A 155 5.50 16.36 5.43
C ALA A 155 6.83 16.15 6.15
N LEU A 156 7.63 15.14 5.76
CA LEU A 156 8.99 14.94 6.28
C LEU A 156 9.95 16.05 5.81
N ALA A 157 9.83 16.53 4.57
CA ALA A 157 10.62 17.67 4.09
C ALA A 157 10.25 18.97 4.84
N ALA A 158 8.95 19.19 5.11
CA ALA A 158 8.46 20.28 5.94
C ALA A 158 8.92 20.16 7.41
N LEU A 159 8.93 18.95 7.98
CA LEU A 159 9.47 18.68 9.32
C LEU A 159 10.93 19.11 9.42
N ARG A 160 11.77 18.65 8.48
CA ARG A 160 13.19 19.02 8.41
C ARG A 160 13.39 20.53 8.24
N ALA A 161 12.56 21.17 7.41
CA ALA A 161 12.63 22.62 7.18
C ALA A 161 12.21 23.44 8.42
N ALA A 162 11.20 23.00 9.17
CA ALA A 162 10.71 23.74 10.33
C ALA A 162 11.54 23.44 11.60
N ALA A 163 11.70 22.16 11.96
CA ALA A 163 12.33 21.76 13.22
C ALA A 163 13.86 21.89 13.24
N GLY A 164 14.52 21.89 12.06
CA GLY A 164 15.98 21.95 11.97
C GLY A 164 16.65 20.78 12.69
N ASP A 165 17.51 21.09 13.67
CA ASP A 165 18.27 20.10 14.47
C ASP A 165 17.54 19.63 15.75
N ASP A 166 16.24 19.91 15.92
CA ASP A 166 15.48 19.50 17.12
C ASP A 166 15.55 17.98 17.39
N GLY A 167 15.84 17.63 18.64
CA GLY A 167 16.09 16.26 19.06
C GLY A 167 14.85 15.36 19.00
N ALA A 168 13.67 15.88 19.32
CA ALA A 168 12.42 15.13 19.29
C ALA A 168 11.95 14.91 17.84
N ALA A 169 12.09 15.91 16.99
CA ALA A 169 11.81 15.80 15.56
C ALA A 169 12.71 14.77 14.87
N ARG A 170 14.01 14.77 15.19
CA ARG A 170 14.96 13.77 14.68
C ARG A 170 14.67 12.37 15.19
N ALA A 171 14.39 12.19 16.48
CA ALA A 171 14.04 10.88 17.05
C ALA A 171 12.74 10.30 16.45
N PHE A 172 11.72 11.15 16.27
CA PHE A 172 10.51 10.78 15.52
C PHE A 172 10.85 10.34 14.08
N GLU A 173 11.62 11.13 13.33
CA GLU A 173 11.97 10.80 11.95
C GLU A 173 12.80 9.52 11.84
N GLU A 174 13.75 9.28 12.74
CA GLU A 174 14.55 8.05 12.77
C GLU A 174 13.66 6.83 13.02
N ARG A 175 12.70 6.91 13.96
CA ARG A 175 11.72 5.84 14.19
C ARG A 175 10.75 5.65 13.04
N HIS A 176 10.23 6.73 12.45
CA HIS A 176 9.38 6.67 11.26
C HIS A 176 10.12 5.98 10.11
N THR A 177 11.36 6.40 9.85
CA THR A 177 12.23 5.80 8.82
C THR A 177 12.52 4.32 9.12
N ALA A 178 12.76 3.96 10.37
CA ALA A 178 12.94 2.56 10.79
C ALA A 178 11.65 1.73 10.62
N ARG A 179 10.48 2.30 10.90
CA ARG A 179 9.15 1.68 10.68
C ARG A 179 8.93 1.43 9.18
N VAL A 180 9.10 2.45 8.33
CA VAL A 180 8.99 2.34 6.87
C VAL A 180 10.01 1.34 6.29
N ARG A 181 11.27 1.35 6.75
CA ARG A 181 12.28 0.36 6.33
C ARG A 181 11.93 -1.07 6.76
N ARG A 182 11.36 -1.26 7.96
CA ARG A 182 10.84 -2.56 8.42
C ARG A 182 9.68 -3.03 7.55
N SER A 183 8.69 -2.17 7.29
CA SER A 183 7.56 -2.47 6.39
C SER A 183 8.03 -2.82 4.97
N TRP A 184 8.98 -2.05 4.41
CA TRP A 184 9.56 -2.33 3.09
C TRP A 184 10.35 -3.65 3.04
N ARG A 185 11.08 -4.00 4.12
CA ARG A 185 11.74 -5.32 4.24
C ARG A 185 10.74 -6.46 4.40
N ALA A 186 9.65 -6.27 5.15
CA ALA A 186 8.58 -7.26 5.31
C ALA A 186 7.77 -7.47 4.01
N ALA A 187 7.70 -6.45 3.15
CA ALA A 187 7.15 -6.54 1.80
C ALA A 187 8.12 -7.17 0.77
N GLN A 188 9.37 -7.54 1.15
CA GLN A 188 10.22 -8.35 0.27
C GLN A 188 9.85 -9.82 0.41
N HIS A 189 9.66 -10.50 -0.73
CA HIS A 189 9.43 -11.93 -0.86
C HIS A 189 10.35 -12.78 0.06
N PRO A 190 9.85 -13.28 1.21
CA PRO A 190 10.63 -14.06 2.16
C PRO A 190 10.88 -15.50 1.65
N ARG A 191 11.75 -16.23 2.34
CA ARG A 191 11.98 -17.68 2.10
C ARG A 191 11.10 -18.59 2.94
N THR A 192 10.26 -18.01 3.79
CA THR A 192 9.35 -18.70 4.71
C THR A 192 7.92 -18.22 4.44
N PRO A 193 6.89 -19.09 4.48
CA PRO A 193 5.51 -18.65 4.26
C PRO A 193 5.10 -17.62 5.32
N SER A 194 4.29 -16.64 4.92
CA SER A 194 3.60 -15.77 5.88
C SER A 194 2.52 -16.59 6.59
N PRO A 195 2.38 -16.48 7.93
CA PRO A 195 1.31 -17.16 8.66
C PRO A 195 -0.06 -16.64 8.23
N ILE A 196 -1.08 -17.49 8.31
CA ILE A 196 -2.47 -17.06 8.12
C ILE A 196 -2.93 -16.33 9.39
N CYS A 197 -3.32 -15.07 9.23
CA CYS A 197 -3.65 -14.13 10.30
C CYS A 197 -5.16 -13.88 10.46
N ILE A 198 -5.99 -14.40 9.56
CA ILE A 198 -7.46 -14.29 9.58
C ILE A 198 -8.11 -15.68 9.61
N GLY A 199 -9.14 -15.85 10.45
CA GLY A 199 -9.81 -17.14 10.65
C GLY A 199 -10.59 -17.61 9.42
N ALA A 200 -10.58 -18.92 9.15
CA ALA A 200 -11.25 -19.51 7.98
C ALA A 200 -12.77 -19.26 7.94
N ASP A 201 -13.43 -19.20 9.10
CA ASP A 201 -14.86 -18.90 9.17
C ASP A 201 -15.17 -17.41 8.99
N GLU A 202 -14.25 -16.52 9.39
CA GLU A 202 -14.35 -15.08 9.12
C GLU A 202 -14.19 -14.79 7.62
N ILE A 203 -13.20 -15.42 6.97
CA ILE A 203 -13.08 -15.43 5.50
C ILE A 203 -14.40 -15.89 4.88
N ARG A 204 -14.90 -17.07 5.27
CA ARG A 204 -16.12 -17.65 4.69
C ARG A 204 -17.32 -16.73 4.87
N SER A 205 -17.52 -16.19 6.08
CA SER A 205 -18.62 -15.27 6.41
C SER A 205 -18.58 -14.01 5.54
N ARG A 206 -17.43 -13.33 5.46
CA ARG A 206 -17.27 -12.11 4.65
C ARG A 206 -17.46 -12.38 3.17
N TRP A 207 -16.94 -13.48 2.64
CA TRP A 207 -17.15 -13.87 1.24
C TRP A 207 -18.61 -14.27 0.94
N ALA A 208 -19.29 -14.92 1.89
CA ALA A 208 -20.72 -15.27 1.82
C ALA A 208 -21.63 -14.04 1.89
N ALA A 209 -21.19 -12.96 2.54
CA ALA A 209 -21.86 -11.66 2.52
C ALA A 209 -21.56 -10.87 1.23
N LEU A 210 -20.31 -10.90 0.76
CA LEU A 210 -19.83 -10.13 -0.40
C LEU A 210 -20.49 -10.54 -1.72
N ARG A 211 -20.58 -11.85 -1.98
CA ARG A 211 -21.15 -12.47 -3.20
C ARG A 211 -20.82 -11.72 -4.50
N PRO A 212 -19.53 -11.54 -4.84
CA PRO A 212 -19.14 -10.65 -5.92
C PRO A 212 -19.59 -11.19 -7.29
N HIS A 213 -20.03 -10.28 -8.16
CA HIS A 213 -20.23 -10.57 -9.57
C HIS A 213 -18.88 -10.90 -10.21
N VAL A 214 -18.79 -12.02 -10.90
CA VAL A 214 -17.58 -12.40 -11.65
C VAL A 214 -17.72 -11.96 -13.10
N VAL A 215 -16.75 -11.19 -13.57
CA VAL A 215 -16.64 -10.70 -14.95
C VAL A 215 -15.31 -11.15 -15.53
N VAL A 216 -15.34 -11.89 -16.64
CA VAL A 216 -14.16 -12.09 -17.50
C VAL A 216 -14.28 -11.09 -18.64
N ASP A 217 -13.43 -10.05 -18.62
CA ASP A 217 -13.50 -8.92 -19.55
C ASP A 217 -12.63 -9.15 -20.80
N ARG A 218 -12.95 -8.46 -21.89
CA ARG A 218 -12.17 -8.50 -23.13
C ARG A 218 -10.76 -7.90 -22.92
N PRO A 219 -9.78 -8.28 -23.77
CA PRO A 219 -8.53 -7.52 -23.90
C PRO A 219 -8.78 -6.03 -24.22
N ARG A 220 -7.98 -5.18 -23.59
CA ARG A 220 -8.02 -3.70 -23.72
C ARG A 220 -6.60 -3.14 -23.74
N MET A 221 -6.42 -1.97 -24.33
CA MET A 221 -5.12 -1.31 -24.34
C MET A 221 -4.67 -0.94 -22.91
N PRO A 222 -3.36 -0.92 -22.60
CA PRO A 222 -2.87 -0.64 -21.25
C PRO A 222 -3.42 0.66 -20.64
N GLU A 223 -3.58 1.71 -21.45
CA GLU A 223 -4.15 3.00 -21.06
C GLU A 223 -5.65 2.90 -20.74
N GLU A 224 -6.41 2.14 -21.55
CA GLU A 224 -7.83 1.86 -21.32
C GLU A 224 -8.02 1.09 -19.99
N GLN A 225 -7.09 0.19 -19.64
CA GLN A 225 -7.11 -0.50 -18.35
C GLN A 225 -6.85 0.46 -17.17
N MET A 226 -5.88 1.37 -17.29
CA MET A 226 -5.58 2.34 -16.24
C MET A 226 -6.71 3.37 -16.05
N ALA A 227 -7.50 3.67 -17.09
CA ALA A 227 -8.69 4.51 -16.98
C ALA A 227 -9.90 3.78 -16.35
N LEU A 228 -10.10 2.50 -16.67
CA LEU A 228 -11.24 1.71 -16.18
C LEU A 228 -11.13 1.32 -14.70
N GLU A 229 -9.93 1.02 -14.21
CA GLU A 229 -9.65 0.67 -12.82
C GLU A 229 -10.24 1.66 -11.79
N PRO A 230 -9.86 2.97 -11.81
CA PRO A 230 -10.41 3.95 -10.89
C PRO A 230 -11.89 4.24 -11.15
N GLN A 231 -12.37 4.10 -12.40
CA GLN A 231 -13.79 4.24 -12.72
C GLN A 231 -14.63 3.16 -12.03
N TRP A 232 -14.23 1.89 -12.11
CA TRP A 232 -14.98 0.79 -11.49
C TRP A 232 -14.90 0.84 -9.97
N ALA A 233 -13.75 1.23 -9.41
CA ALA A 233 -13.60 1.46 -7.97
C ALA A 233 -14.48 2.63 -7.49
N ARG A 234 -14.60 3.71 -8.27
CA ARG A 234 -15.51 4.83 -7.99
C ARG A 234 -16.98 4.40 -8.06
N GLN A 235 -17.38 3.67 -9.09
CA GLN A 235 -18.75 3.13 -9.22
C GLN A 235 -19.12 2.20 -8.06
N MET A 236 -18.18 1.35 -7.59
CA MET A 236 -18.40 0.54 -6.39
C MET A 236 -18.52 1.44 -5.14
N ALA A 237 -17.64 2.44 -5.01
CA ALA A 237 -17.63 3.34 -3.86
C ALA A 237 -18.91 4.15 -3.68
N ASP A 238 -19.47 4.62 -4.79
CA ASP A 238 -20.70 5.41 -4.82
C ASP A 238 -21.97 4.54 -4.94
N GLY A 239 -21.83 3.20 -4.94
CA GLY A 239 -22.96 2.23 -4.94
C GLY A 239 -23.60 1.97 -6.31
N GLU A 240 -23.06 2.52 -7.39
CA GLU A 240 -23.53 2.34 -8.78
C GLU A 240 -23.18 0.96 -9.36
N ARG A 241 -22.23 0.24 -8.75
CA ARG A 241 -21.75 -1.08 -9.16
C ARG A 241 -21.80 -2.05 -7.96
N PRO A 242 -22.29 -3.29 -8.14
CA PRO A 242 -22.24 -4.30 -7.08
C PRO A 242 -20.79 -4.79 -6.88
N PRO A 243 -20.47 -5.42 -5.73
CA PRO A 243 -19.16 -6.02 -5.49
C PRO A 243 -18.78 -6.93 -6.67
N THR A 244 -17.54 -6.80 -7.16
CA THR A 244 -17.15 -7.38 -8.46
C THR A 244 -15.74 -7.95 -8.41
N ILE A 245 -15.55 -9.18 -8.93
CA ILE A 245 -14.25 -9.67 -9.37
C ILE A 245 -14.21 -9.56 -10.88
N ARG A 246 -13.27 -8.76 -11.40
CA ARG A 246 -13.00 -8.61 -12.83
C ARG A 246 -11.68 -9.30 -13.14
N VAL A 247 -11.71 -10.42 -13.86
CA VAL A 247 -10.51 -10.95 -14.53
C VAL A 247 -10.39 -10.25 -15.88
N TRP A 248 -9.24 -9.66 -16.17
CA TRP A 248 -9.05 -8.82 -17.35
C TRP A 248 -7.69 -9.01 -18.03
N HIS A 249 -7.60 -8.56 -19.27
CA HIS A 249 -6.49 -8.89 -20.16
C HIS A 249 -5.89 -7.65 -20.82
N TRP A 250 -4.57 -7.70 -21.03
CA TRP A 250 -3.81 -6.72 -21.79
C TRP A 250 -3.93 -7.01 -23.29
N ALA A 251 -4.16 -5.99 -24.11
CA ALA A 251 -4.15 -6.11 -25.58
C ALA A 251 -2.75 -5.87 -26.18
N ALA A 252 -1.82 -5.29 -25.41
CA ALA A 252 -0.44 -5.01 -25.80
C ALA A 252 0.50 -5.20 -24.59
N PRO A 253 1.80 -5.46 -24.81
CA PRO A 253 2.80 -5.48 -23.73
C PRO A 253 2.92 -4.13 -23.03
N ALA A 254 3.19 -4.12 -21.74
CA ALA A 254 3.37 -2.89 -20.98
C ALA A 254 4.35 -2.99 -19.81
N VAL A 255 4.86 -1.85 -19.37
CA VAL A 255 5.34 -1.63 -18.00
C VAL A 255 4.28 -0.83 -17.25
N VAL A 256 3.87 -1.36 -16.10
CA VAL A 256 2.92 -0.72 -15.18
C VAL A 256 3.70 -0.20 -13.97
N CYS A 257 4.05 1.09 -13.99
CA CYS A 257 4.69 1.77 -12.86
C CYS A 257 3.67 2.01 -11.73
N GLY A 258 4.11 1.84 -10.48
CA GLY A 258 3.32 2.24 -9.30
C GLY A 258 3.15 3.76 -9.23
N ARG A 259 2.06 4.21 -8.59
CA ARG A 259 1.66 5.63 -8.45
C ARG A 259 2.83 6.58 -8.16
N TYR A 260 3.65 6.25 -7.17
CA TYR A 260 4.75 7.09 -6.69
C TYR A 260 6.12 6.81 -7.34
N GLN A 261 6.21 5.89 -8.29
CA GLN A 261 7.48 5.54 -8.93
C GLN A 261 7.88 6.53 -10.02
N SER A 262 9.16 6.86 -10.08
CA SER A 262 9.77 7.55 -11.22
C SER A 262 9.89 6.60 -12.41
N ILE A 263 9.36 6.97 -13.59
CA ILE A 263 9.48 6.13 -14.81
C ILE A 263 10.94 6.02 -15.23
N GLU A 264 11.69 7.12 -15.16
CA GLU A 264 13.10 7.21 -15.60
C GLU A 264 14.05 6.38 -14.73
N ASP A 265 13.69 6.11 -13.47
CA ASP A 265 14.50 5.29 -12.55
C ASP A 265 14.14 3.79 -12.63
N GLU A 266 13.04 3.43 -13.30
CA GLU A 266 12.45 2.08 -13.30
C GLU A 266 12.34 1.45 -14.70
N VAL A 267 12.39 2.25 -15.78
CA VAL A 267 12.13 1.81 -17.16
C VAL A 267 13.12 2.42 -18.13
N ASP A 268 13.78 1.58 -18.93
CA ASP A 268 14.46 2.04 -20.14
C ASP A 268 13.40 2.38 -21.20
N VAL A 269 13.03 3.66 -21.24
CA VAL A 269 12.00 4.19 -22.14
C VAL A 269 12.36 3.93 -23.61
N ALA A 270 13.65 3.97 -23.97
CA ALA A 270 14.08 3.73 -25.35
C ALA A 270 13.95 2.25 -25.72
N ALA A 271 14.33 1.33 -24.83
CA ALA A 271 14.15 -0.11 -25.02
C ALA A 271 12.67 -0.51 -25.04
N ALA A 272 11.84 0.08 -24.17
CA ALA A 272 10.39 -0.11 -24.17
C ALA A 272 9.76 0.30 -25.51
N HIS A 273 10.05 1.52 -25.98
CA HIS A 273 9.54 2.04 -27.25
C HIS A 273 10.01 1.19 -28.44
N ALA A 274 11.29 0.77 -28.47
CA ALA A 274 11.83 -0.09 -29.52
C ALA A 274 11.16 -1.48 -29.60
N ARG A 275 10.54 -1.93 -28.50
CA ARG A 275 9.82 -3.21 -28.40
C ARG A 275 8.30 -3.09 -28.54
N GLY A 276 7.77 -1.88 -28.69
CA GLY A 276 6.32 -1.65 -28.68
C GLY A 276 5.68 -1.90 -27.30
N VAL A 277 6.47 -1.78 -26.23
CA VAL A 277 6.01 -1.92 -24.84
C VAL A 277 5.47 -0.56 -24.39
N HIS A 278 4.19 -0.53 -24.01
CA HIS A 278 3.54 0.66 -23.48
C HIS A 278 4.06 0.98 -22.07
N ILE A 279 4.12 2.26 -21.69
CA ILE A 279 4.49 2.66 -20.32
C ILE A 279 3.29 3.35 -19.69
N VAL A 280 2.73 2.73 -18.65
CA VAL A 280 1.52 3.22 -17.98
C VAL A 280 1.71 3.29 -16.46
N ARG A 281 0.89 4.10 -15.79
CA ARG A 281 0.91 4.30 -14.34
C ARG A 281 -0.43 3.89 -13.74
N ARG A 282 -0.39 3.08 -12.67
CA ARG A 282 -1.59 2.68 -11.90
C ARG A 282 -1.82 3.59 -10.70
N GLY A 283 -3.07 3.67 -10.24
CA GLY A 283 -3.47 4.46 -9.06
C GLY A 283 -3.01 3.91 -7.71
N THR A 284 -2.49 2.67 -7.66
CA THR A 284 -1.95 2.04 -6.43
C THR A 284 -0.44 2.22 -6.31
N GLY A 285 0.09 2.12 -5.09
CA GLY A 285 1.52 2.08 -4.82
C GLY A 285 2.19 0.75 -5.22
N GLY A 286 3.45 0.56 -4.81
CA GLY A 286 4.26 -0.65 -5.08
C GLY A 286 5.20 -0.52 -6.27
N GLY A 287 5.89 -1.61 -6.61
CA GLY A 287 6.94 -1.64 -7.65
C GLY A 287 6.41 -1.68 -9.08
N ALA A 288 7.33 -1.58 -10.06
CA ALA A 288 7.02 -1.66 -11.47
C ALA A 288 6.80 -3.12 -11.89
N MET A 289 5.89 -3.35 -12.83
CA MET A 289 5.57 -4.68 -13.36
C MET A 289 5.67 -4.69 -14.87
N PHE A 290 6.42 -5.63 -15.45
CA PHE A 290 6.39 -5.92 -16.88
C PHE A 290 5.27 -6.94 -17.15
N VAL A 291 4.44 -6.70 -18.15
CA VAL A 291 3.32 -7.56 -18.54
C VAL A 291 3.36 -7.86 -20.03
N GLU A 292 3.17 -9.13 -20.38
CA GLU A 292 2.87 -9.55 -21.76
C GLU A 292 1.47 -10.20 -21.83
N PRO A 293 0.67 -9.92 -22.87
CA PRO A 293 -0.71 -10.38 -23.00
C PRO A 293 -0.94 -11.88 -22.77
N ALA A 294 -0.07 -12.74 -23.30
CA ALA A 294 -0.19 -14.19 -23.23
C ALA A 294 0.38 -14.78 -21.93
N ASP A 295 1.32 -14.09 -21.29
CA ASP A 295 2.06 -14.59 -20.12
C ASP A 295 1.48 -14.12 -18.80
N THR A 296 0.55 -13.16 -18.83
CA THR A 296 0.01 -12.49 -17.65
C THR A 296 -1.48 -12.79 -17.46
N ILE A 297 -1.88 -13.08 -16.23
CA ILE A 297 -3.28 -13.04 -15.79
C ILE A 297 -3.40 -11.88 -14.79
N THR A 298 -4.41 -11.02 -14.97
CA THR A 298 -4.66 -9.90 -14.07
C THR A 298 -6.11 -9.93 -13.59
N TYR A 299 -6.34 -9.65 -12.32
CA TYR A 299 -7.69 -9.45 -11.79
C TYR A 299 -7.76 -8.25 -10.84
N SER A 300 -8.96 -7.72 -10.70
CA SER A 300 -9.31 -6.70 -9.71
C SER A 300 -10.55 -7.14 -8.93
N LEU A 301 -10.47 -7.09 -7.61
CA LEU A 301 -11.60 -7.14 -6.69
C LEU A 301 -11.98 -5.70 -6.32
N TYR A 302 -13.23 -5.34 -6.61
CA TYR A 302 -13.88 -4.13 -6.14
C TYR A 302 -14.86 -4.54 -5.04
N ALA A 303 -14.48 -4.32 -3.78
CA ALA A 303 -15.26 -4.69 -2.60
C ALA A 303 -15.66 -3.44 -1.81
N PRO A 304 -16.79 -3.44 -1.08
CA PRO A 304 -17.17 -2.33 -0.19
C PRO A 304 -16.17 -2.19 0.96
N LEU A 305 -16.06 -1.01 1.59
CA LEU A 305 -15.07 -0.83 2.67
C LEU A 305 -15.31 -1.79 3.85
N TRP A 306 -16.58 -2.06 4.17
CA TRP A 306 -16.96 -2.99 5.24
C TRP A 306 -16.37 -4.39 5.11
N PHE A 307 -16.06 -4.82 3.88
CA PHE A 307 -15.45 -6.12 3.62
C PHE A 307 -14.13 -6.27 4.39
N ALA A 308 -13.45 -5.16 4.67
CA ALA A 308 -12.17 -5.11 5.35
C ALA A 308 -12.20 -4.36 6.69
N ASP A 309 -13.36 -4.15 7.30
CA ASP A 309 -13.47 -3.47 8.61
C ASP A 309 -12.95 -4.36 9.74
N GLY A 310 -12.24 -3.76 10.69
CA GLY A 310 -11.67 -4.44 11.85
C GLY A 310 -10.50 -5.39 11.54
N LEU A 311 -9.90 -5.31 10.35
CA LEU A 311 -8.81 -6.16 9.90
C LEU A 311 -7.55 -5.34 9.59
N ASP A 312 -6.39 -5.83 10.03
CA ASP A 312 -5.09 -5.23 9.69
C ASP A 312 -4.70 -5.44 8.22
N ALA A 313 -3.67 -4.73 7.75
CA ALA A 313 -3.23 -4.82 6.36
C ALA A 313 -2.92 -6.25 5.87
N VAL A 314 -2.32 -7.11 6.70
CA VAL A 314 -1.99 -8.50 6.35
C VAL A 314 -3.26 -9.32 6.23
N GLN A 315 -4.17 -9.20 7.20
CA GLN A 315 -5.46 -9.86 7.19
C GLN A 315 -6.31 -9.45 5.98
N VAL A 316 -6.27 -8.18 5.56
CA VAL A 316 -7.03 -7.69 4.40
C VAL A 316 -6.47 -8.23 3.08
N TYR A 317 -5.15 -8.33 2.89
CA TYR A 317 -4.58 -9.01 1.72
C TYR A 317 -5.00 -10.49 1.70
N GLN A 318 -4.84 -11.21 2.82
CA GLN A 318 -5.21 -12.62 2.93
C GLN A 318 -6.71 -12.86 2.71
N LEU A 319 -7.58 -11.97 3.18
CA LEU A 319 -9.01 -12.03 2.90
C LEU A 319 -9.29 -11.90 1.40
N CYS A 320 -8.63 -10.97 0.71
CA CYS A 320 -8.84 -10.71 -0.71
C CYS A 320 -8.31 -11.83 -1.62
N ASP A 321 -7.19 -12.47 -1.24
CA ASP A 321 -6.52 -13.54 -2.00
C ASP A 321 -6.96 -14.97 -1.62
N ALA A 322 -7.79 -15.16 -0.59
CA ALA A 322 -8.19 -16.50 -0.12
C ALA A 322 -8.85 -17.37 -1.21
N TRP A 323 -9.70 -16.78 -2.05
CA TRP A 323 -10.33 -17.47 -3.18
C TRP A 323 -9.32 -17.83 -4.29
N LEU A 324 -8.28 -17.00 -4.47
CA LEU A 324 -7.23 -17.22 -5.45
C LEU A 324 -6.41 -18.45 -5.07
N LEU A 325 -6.01 -18.60 -3.80
CA LEU A 325 -5.29 -19.79 -3.34
C LEU A 325 -6.09 -21.08 -3.57
N ALA A 326 -7.42 -21.05 -3.35
CA ALA A 326 -8.29 -22.17 -3.68
C ALA A 326 -8.31 -22.46 -5.20
N ALA A 327 -8.41 -21.42 -6.04
CA ALA A 327 -8.37 -21.56 -7.50
C ALA A 327 -7.02 -22.11 -8.02
N LEU A 328 -5.90 -21.65 -7.45
CA LEU A 328 -4.55 -22.12 -7.77
C LEU A 328 -4.38 -23.60 -7.40
N ALA A 329 -4.86 -24.00 -6.22
CA ALA A 329 -4.85 -25.39 -5.78
C ALA A 329 -5.67 -26.30 -6.73
N GLU A 330 -6.85 -25.86 -7.17
CA GLU A 330 -7.64 -26.57 -8.19
C GLU A 330 -6.94 -26.62 -9.57
N CYS A 331 -6.05 -25.66 -9.87
CA CYS A 331 -5.19 -25.70 -11.06
C CYS A 331 -3.94 -26.58 -10.90
N GLY A 332 -3.73 -27.23 -9.76
CA GLY A 332 -2.51 -27.98 -9.44
C GLY A 332 -1.30 -27.13 -9.08
N VAL A 333 -1.48 -25.81 -8.87
CA VAL A 333 -0.43 -24.88 -8.44
C VAL A 333 -0.44 -24.78 -6.92
N ARG A 334 0.62 -25.25 -6.27
CA ARG A 334 0.79 -25.07 -4.83
C ARG A 334 1.36 -23.68 -4.57
N ALA A 335 0.63 -22.91 -3.78
CA ALA A 335 1.00 -21.53 -3.46
C ALA A 335 0.75 -21.21 -1.98
N CYS A 336 1.44 -20.19 -1.47
CA CYS A 336 1.27 -19.64 -0.14
C CYS A 336 1.42 -18.11 -0.14
N TYR A 337 1.00 -17.46 0.95
CA TYR A 337 1.32 -16.07 1.20
C TYR A 337 2.81 -15.88 1.50
N ALA A 338 3.40 -14.82 0.99
CA ALA A 338 4.79 -14.45 1.23
C ALA A 338 4.90 -12.93 1.40
N GLY A 339 5.50 -12.48 2.51
CA GLY A 339 5.55 -11.07 2.85
C GLY A 339 4.14 -10.51 3.15
N LEU A 340 3.90 -9.26 2.74
CA LEU A 340 2.62 -8.57 2.95
C LEU A 340 1.56 -8.89 1.88
N ASN A 341 1.97 -9.00 0.62
CA ASN A 341 1.10 -8.87 -0.55
C ASN A 341 1.53 -9.75 -1.75
N ASP A 342 2.44 -10.71 -1.54
CA ASP A 342 2.92 -11.60 -2.60
C ASP A 342 2.35 -13.03 -2.41
N ILE A 343 2.03 -13.66 -3.54
CA ILE A 343 1.68 -15.08 -3.62
C ILE A 343 2.88 -15.80 -4.20
N ALA A 344 3.39 -16.78 -3.46
CA ALA A 344 4.60 -17.53 -3.79
C ALA A 344 4.29 -18.99 -4.10
N ALA A 345 5.10 -19.59 -4.97
CA ALA A 345 5.12 -21.02 -5.20
C ALA A 345 5.56 -21.81 -3.96
N VAL A 346 5.12 -23.07 -3.88
CA VAL A 346 5.48 -24.00 -2.81
C VAL A 346 6.11 -25.28 -3.39
N HIS A 347 7.31 -25.60 -2.91
CA HIS A 347 8.10 -26.77 -3.28
C HIS A 347 8.32 -27.71 -2.09
N ASP A 348 8.58 -28.98 -2.38
CA ASP A 348 9.00 -29.95 -1.37
C ASP A 348 10.52 -29.82 -1.16
N GLY A 349 10.95 -29.49 0.07
CA GLY A 349 12.37 -29.46 0.46
C GLY A 349 12.99 -30.85 0.65
N GLY A 350 12.16 -31.90 0.58
CA GLY A 350 12.50 -33.24 1.07
C GLY A 350 12.18 -33.40 2.55
N ALA A 351 12.16 -34.65 3.04
CA ALA A 351 11.89 -35.00 4.45
C ALA A 351 10.60 -34.41 5.07
N GLY A 352 9.62 -33.99 4.26
CA GLY A 352 8.39 -33.33 4.70
C GLY A 352 8.50 -31.81 4.90
N GLU A 353 9.64 -31.20 4.60
CA GLU A 353 9.83 -29.74 4.66
C GLU A 353 9.18 -29.05 3.45
N THR A 354 8.55 -27.90 3.70
CA THR A 354 7.92 -27.05 2.70
C THR A 354 8.77 -25.81 2.45
N VAL A 355 9.16 -25.57 1.20
CA VAL A 355 10.05 -24.47 0.81
C VAL A 355 9.32 -23.46 -0.07
N VAL A 356 9.48 -22.17 0.22
CA VAL A 356 8.94 -21.08 -0.61
C VAL A 356 9.77 -20.93 -1.89
N GLY A 357 9.10 -21.05 -3.03
CA GLY A 357 9.64 -20.84 -4.37
C GLY A 357 9.62 -19.37 -4.80
N GLY A 358 9.57 -19.13 -6.11
CA GLY A 358 9.44 -17.78 -6.64
C GLY A 358 8.02 -17.22 -6.47
N LYS A 359 7.89 -15.91 -6.68
CA LYS A 359 6.62 -15.18 -6.72
C LYS A 359 5.81 -15.61 -7.94
N ILE A 360 4.60 -16.12 -7.71
CA ILE A 360 3.59 -16.34 -8.75
C ILE A 360 2.85 -15.03 -9.02
N GLY A 361 2.57 -14.23 -7.99
CA GLY A 361 1.77 -13.03 -8.13
C GLY A 361 2.05 -11.98 -7.06
N GLY A 362 1.67 -10.73 -7.35
CA GLY A 362 1.74 -9.62 -6.41
C GLY A 362 0.47 -8.78 -6.45
N ALA A 363 -0.02 -8.43 -5.27
CA ALA A 363 -1.19 -7.60 -5.07
C ALA A 363 -0.83 -6.14 -4.76
N ALA A 364 -1.75 -5.22 -5.04
CA ALA A 364 -1.72 -3.88 -4.48
C ALA A 364 -3.15 -3.37 -4.25
N GLN A 365 -3.31 -2.47 -3.27
CA GLN A 365 -4.60 -1.97 -2.84
C GLN A 365 -4.70 -0.45 -2.86
N MET A 366 -5.92 0.05 -3.05
CA MET A 366 -6.31 1.45 -2.85
C MET A 366 -7.71 1.46 -2.22
N ARG A 367 -7.96 2.42 -1.33
CA ARG A 367 -9.30 2.67 -0.78
C ARG A 367 -9.86 3.96 -1.37
N VAL A 368 -11.11 3.88 -1.80
CA VAL A 368 -11.86 4.95 -2.46
C VAL A 368 -13.03 5.29 -1.54
N PRO A 369 -13.02 6.44 -0.84
CA PRO A 369 -14.16 6.85 -0.03
C PRO A 369 -15.35 7.17 -0.93
N ALA A 370 -16.56 6.90 -0.43
CA ALA A 370 -17.79 7.30 -1.10
C ALA A 370 -17.92 8.82 -1.15
N ARG A 371 -18.72 9.33 -2.09
CA ARG A 371 -19.08 10.75 -2.16
C ARG A 371 -20.36 11.07 -1.39
N ASP A 372 -21.40 10.26 -1.58
CA ASP A 372 -22.76 10.56 -1.15
C ASP A 372 -23.37 9.44 -0.29
N GLY A 373 -22.62 8.97 0.73
CA GLY A 373 -23.08 7.91 1.65
C GLY A 373 -23.10 6.49 1.07
N GLY A 374 -22.44 6.27 -0.08
CA GLY A 374 -22.18 4.94 -0.62
C GLY A 374 -21.24 4.09 0.26
N PRO A 375 -21.06 2.80 -0.07
CA PRO A 375 -20.32 1.85 0.78
C PRO A 375 -18.79 2.00 0.74
N GLY A 376 -18.27 2.93 -0.07
CA GLY A 376 -16.85 3.05 -0.39
C GLY A 376 -16.33 1.82 -1.15
N CYS A 377 -15.07 1.84 -1.60
CA CYS A 377 -14.45 0.71 -2.29
C CYS A 377 -13.05 0.44 -1.78
N LEU A 378 -12.79 -0.79 -1.35
CA LEU A 378 -11.47 -1.40 -1.39
C LEU A 378 -11.26 -1.96 -2.81
N LEU A 379 -10.38 -1.30 -3.58
CA LEU A 379 -9.79 -1.89 -4.77
C LEU A 379 -8.59 -2.73 -4.35
N HIS A 380 -8.62 -4.02 -4.66
CA HIS A 380 -7.48 -4.93 -4.57
C HIS A 380 -7.24 -5.52 -5.96
N HIS A 381 -6.08 -5.27 -6.56
CA HIS A 381 -5.72 -5.86 -7.85
C HIS A 381 -4.47 -6.72 -7.74
N VAL A 382 -4.37 -7.72 -8.62
CA VAL A 382 -3.29 -8.71 -8.63
C VAL A 382 -2.85 -8.99 -10.05
N THR A 383 -1.53 -9.05 -10.24
CA THR A 383 -0.91 -9.54 -11.47
C THR A 383 -0.22 -10.86 -11.18
N LEU A 384 -0.57 -11.90 -11.94
CA LEU A 384 -0.03 -13.26 -11.86
C LEU A 384 0.81 -13.57 -13.10
N ALA A 385 1.99 -14.14 -12.88
CA ALA A 385 2.83 -14.71 -13.92
C ALA A 385 2.31 -16.10 -14.31
N TYR A 386 1.55 -16.20 -15.41
CA TYR A 386 1.19 -17.49 -15.99
C TYR A 386 2.42 -18.12 -16.67
N ALA A 387 3.12 -17.31 -17.46
CA ALA A 387 4.43 -17.58 -18.05
C ALA A 387 5.35 -16.36 -17.81
N ILE A 388 6.59 -16.37 -18.32
CA ILE A 388 7.51 -15.23 -18.20
C ILE A 388 8.63 -15.25 -19.28
N ASP A 389 8.68 -14.22 -20.13
CA ASP A 389 9.93 -13.85 -20.80
C ASP A 389 10.82 -12.99 -19.88
N ALA A 390 11.71 -13.69 -19.16
CA ALA A 390 12.67 -13.07 -18.26
C ALA A 390 13.89 -12.43 -18.96
N ALA A 391 13.97 -12.49 -20.29
CA ALA A 391 14.86 -11.64 -21.07
C ALA A 391 14.14 -10.33 -21.42
N ALA A 392 12.94 -10.40 -21.98
CA ALA A 392 12.14 -9.23 -22.34
C ALA A 392 11.92 -8.27 -21.17
N MET A 393 11.58 -8.80 -19.99
CA MET A 393 11.49 -8.03 -18.75
C MET A 393 12.81 -7.35 -18.35
N GLY A 394 13.94 -8.07 -18.48
CA GLY A 394 15.25 -7.60 -18.05
C GLY A 394 15.89 -6.57 -18.98
N ASP A 395 15.44 -6.52 -20.24
CA ASP A 395 15.85 -5.53 -21.24
C ASP A 395 15.08 -4.20 -21.13
N VAL A 396 13.98 -4.16 -20.35
CA VAL A 396 13.07 -3.01 -20.26
C VAL A 396 13.04 -2.39 -18.87
N LEU A 397 13.11 -3.20 -17.80
CA LEU A 397 13.11 -2.68 -16.43
C LEU A 397 14.53 -2.30 -15.97
N ILE A 398 14.70 -1.07 -15.50
CA ILE A 398 15.95 -0.62 -14.89
C ILE A 398 16.09 -1.28 -13.51
N THR A 399 16.93 -2.32 -13.44
CA THR A 399 17.38 -2.85 -12.17
C THR A 399 18.50 -1.99 -11.61
N ASP A 400 18.18 -1.25 -10.54
CA ASP A 400 19.10 -0.58 -9.60
C ASP A 400 20.56 -1.11 -9.62
N PRO A 401 21.61 -0.27 -9.70
CA PRO A 401 23.01 -0.70 -9.71
C PRO A 401 23.45 -1.62 -8.56
N GLU A 402 22.85 -1.54 -7.36
CA GLU A 402 23.12 -2.53 -6.29
C GLU A 402 22.60 -3.95 -6.65
N LYS A 403 21.67 -4.01 -7.60
CA LYS A 403 21.12 -5.21 -8.27
C LYS A 403 21.76 -5.46 -9.65
N MET A 404 22.84 -4.76 -10.03
CA MET A 404 23.59 -4.98 -11.29
C MET A 404 24.81 -5.88 -11.06
N SER A 405 24.54 -7.14 -10.71
CA SER A 405 25.55 -8.21 -10.73
C SER A 405 24.97 -9.48 -11.35
N ASP A 406 25.82 -10.39 -11.83
CA ASP A 406 25.38 -11.69 -12.38
C ASP A 406 24.54 -12.51 -11.37
N LYS A 407 24.77 -12.30 -10.07
CA LYS A 407 23.95 -12.87 -8.99
C LYS A 407 22.54 -12.28 -8.93
N ALA A 408 22.38 -11.03 -9.36
CA ALA A 408 21.15 -10.27 -9.26
C ALA A 408 20.26 -10.40 -10.52
N VAL A 409 20.83 -10.57 -11.72
CA VAL A 409 20.07 -11.11 -12.88
C VAL A 409 19.58 -12.53 -12.58
N LYS A 410 20.43 -13.38 -11.98
CA LYS A 410 20.00 -14.67 -11.40
C LYS A 410 19.04 -14.54 -10.21
N SER A 411 18.94 -13.36 -9.57
CA SER A 411 18.02 -13.11 -8.46
C SER A 411 16.65 -12.65 -8.94
N ALA A 412 16.56 -11.86 -10.02
CA ALA A 412 15.31 -11.57 -10.70
C ALA A 412 14.69 -12.85 -11.27
N ARG A 413 15.50 -13.66 -11.97
CA ARG A 413 15.12 -15.00 -12.46
C ARG A 413 14.85 -16.05 -11.37
N ARG A 414 15.21 -15.79 -10.12
CA ARG A 414 14.85 -16.60 -8.93
C ARG A 414 13.68 -16.02 -8.14
N ARG A 415 13.20 -14.83 -8.50
CA ARG A 415 12.17 -14.10 -7.73
C ARG A 415 10.77 -14.25 -8.30
N VAL A 416 10.61 -14.52 -9.59
CA VAL A 416 9.31 -14.82 -10.20
C VAL A 416 9.32 -16.28 -10.67
N GLU A 417 8.25 -17.01 -10.37
CA GLU A 417 8.04 -18.39 -10.81
C GLU A 417 6.68 -18.47 -11.51
N PRO A 418 6.66 -18.80 -12.81
CA PRO A 418 5.41 -18.82 -13.58
C PRO A 418 4.55 -20.03 -13.19
N MET A 419 3.23 -19.89 -13.29
CA MET A 419 2.28 -20.99 -13.02
C MET A 419 2.55 -22.24 -13.86
N THR A 420 3.01 -22.06 -15.11
CA THR A 420 3.43 -23.15 -16.02
C THR A 420 4.61 -23.99 -15.51
N ALA A 421 5.29 -23.59 -14.43
CA ALA A 421 6.27 -24.44 -13.73
C ALA A 421 5.61 -25.59 -12.93
N GLN A 422 4.31 -25.49 -12.61
CA GLN A 422 3.58 -26.47 -11.80
C GLN A 422 2.32 -27.01 -12.49
N THR A 423 1.60 -26.20 -13.27
CA THR A 423 0.40 -26.65 -14.00
C THR A 423 0.66 -26.91 -15.48
N THR A 424 -0.04 -27.90 -16.02
CA THR A 424 -0.14 -28.17 -17.46
C THR A 424 -1.37 -27.51 -18.11
N MET A 425 -2.20 -26.81 -17.34
CA MET A 425 -3.38 -26.13 -17.84
C MET A 425 -3.01 -24.92 -18.70
N THR A 426 -3.77 -24.69 -19.76
CA THR A 426 -3.70 -23.45 -20.54
C THR A 426 -4.13 -22.25 -19.70
N ARG A 427 -3.71 -21.06 -20.11
CA ARG A 427 -4.07 -19.80 -19.46
C ARG A 427 -5.59 -19.61 -19.36
N GLU A 428 -6.30 -19.97 -20.43
CA GLU A 428 -7.75 -19.89 -20.54
C GLU A 428 -8.46 -20.87 -19.59
N GLU A 429 -7.92 -22.08 -19.41
CA GLU A 429 -8.43 -23.05 -18.41
C GLU A 429 -8.18 -22.58 -16.97
N VAL A 430 -7.02 -21.96 -16.70
CA VAL A 430 -6.73 -21.32 -15.40
C VAL A 430 -7.73 -20.20 -15.12
N ILE A 431 -7.95 -19.30 -16.08
CA ILE A 431 -8.94 -18.20 -15.97
C ILE A 431 -10.36 -18.75 -15.75
N ALA A 432 -10.74 -19.82 -16.45
CA ALA A 432 -12.05 -20.46 -16.27
C ALA A 432 -12.22 -21.06 -14.86
N THR A 433 -11.19 -21.71 -14.32
CA THR A 433 -11.18 -22.20 -12.93
C THR A 433 -11.23 -21.05 -11.93
N MET A 434 -10.43 -20.00 -12.11
CA MET A 434 -10.50 -18.78 -11.29
C MET A 434 -11.91 -18.19 -11.27
N ALA A 435 -12.55 -18.01 -12.42
CA ALA A 435 -13.90 -17.45 -12.51
C ALA A 435 -14.96 -18.33 -11.80
N ARG A 436 -14.87 -19.66 -11.94
CA ARG A 436 -15.77 -20.61 -11.26
C ARG A 436 -15.58 -20.61 -9.74
N VAL A 437 -14.33 -20.59 -9.27
CA VAL A 437 -14.02 -20.57 -7.83
C VAL A 437 -14.47 -19.24 -7.22
N ALA A 438 -14.11 -18.11 -7.83
CA ALA A 438 -14.58 -16.78 -7.42
C ALA A 438 -16.10 -16.71 -7.26
N ALA A 439 -16.86 -17.24 -8.23
CA ALA A 439 -18.32 -17.22 -8.22
C ALA A 439 -18.97 -18.12 -7.14
N SER A 440 -18.22 -19.08 -6.58
CA SER A 440 -18.74 -20.06 -5.62
C SER A 440 -18.11 -19.98 -4.22
N PHE A 441 -16.97 -19.31 -4.04
CA PHE A 441 -16.13 -19.38 -2.84
C PHE A 441 -16.89 -19.15 -1.52
N GLY A 442 -17.68 -18.07 -1.43
CA GLY A 442 -18.52 -17.77 -0.26
C GLY A 442 -19.72 -18.72 -0.04
N SER A 443 -20.05 -19.55 -1.04
CA SER A 443 -21.18 -20.49 -1.03
C SER A 443 -20.76 -21.94 -0.80
N GLN A 444 -19.47 -22.24 -0.67
CA GLN A 444 -18.96 -23.60 -0.50
C GLN A 444 -19.07 -24.08 0.95
N THR A 445 -20.02 -24.98 1.19
CA THR A 445 -20.14 -25.77 2.42
C THR A 445 -19.02 -26.81 2.49
N SER A 446 -18.01 -26.57 3.33
CA SER A 446 -16.82 -27.40 3.57
C SER A 446 -15.72 -27.36 2.50
N MET A 447 -14.67 -26.58 2.80
CA MET A 447 -13.30 -27.03 2.50
C MET A 447 -12.90 -28.01 3.61
N ARG A 448 -12.27 -29.14 3.26
CA ARG A 448 -11.63 -30.02 4.26
C ARG A 448 -10.35 -29.36 4.75
N ALA A 449 -10.12 -29.44 6.06
CA ALA A 449 -8.92 -28.98 6.73
C ALA A 449 -7.70 -29.86 6.40
#